data_AF-A0A2T2RKT8-F1
#
_entry.id   AF-A0A2T2RKT8-F1
#
_cell.length_a   1.000
_cell.length_b   1.000
_cell.length_c   1.000
_cell.angle_alpha   90.00
_cell.angle_beta   90.00
_cell.angle_gamma   90.00
#
_symmetry.space_group_name_H-M   'P 1'
#
loop_
_entity.id
_entity.type
_entity.pdbx_description
1 polymer ?
#
loop_
_entity_poly.entity_id
_entity_poly.type
_entity_poly.pdbx_seq_one_letter_code
_entity_poly.pdbx_strand_id
1 'polypeptide(L)'
;MLLVPALLIAGVDQTAAAAAGLLTVAAGCTAAGPRQIRQQLVNHRLAVTLEVMASTGAIVGAVVAGFLPAVVFAYLLAAVLLFTAATTFLRGGMRNLPEPSLGHDALGEHAGGLGGAYLLTDAVVPYRAARVRLGLALSAVAGTVAGLTGTSGGFLKTPIMSEIMHVPVKVAAATTTLASGLTAVAALAVYLPRGTLAPTWGAAAVGGALLGGQLGAWLQQR
;
A
#
# COMPACT_ATOMS: atom_id res chain seq x y z
N MET A 1 6.85 6.34 -4.04
CA MET A 1 8.02 6.10 -3.17
C MET A 1 9.12 7.12 -3.42
N LEU A 2 9.57 7.33 -4.67
CA LEU A 2 10.71 8.21 -4.96
C LEU A 2 10.42 9.72 -4.92
N LEU A 3 9.14 10.12 -4.95
CA LEU A 3 8.77 11.53 -4.99
C LEU A 3 9.18 12.30 -3.72
N VAL A 4 8.92 11.75 -2.53
CA VAL A 4 9.22 12.44 -1.26
C VAL A 4 10.72 12.74 -1.13
N PRO A 5 11.64 11.76 -1.31
CA PRO A 5 13.08 12.06 -1.33
C PRO A 5 13.46 13.11 -2.38
N ALA A 6 12.91 13.03 -3.60
CA ALA A 6 13.22 13.97 -4.67
C ALA A 6 12.81 15.41 -4.33
N LEU A 7 11.64 15.59 -3.70
CA LEU A 7 11.16 16.90 -3.26
C LEU A 7 12.01 17.46 -2.12
N LEU A 8 12.46 16.62 -1.18
CA LEU A 8 13.37 17.04 -0.12
C LEU A 8 14.72 17.52 -0.66
N ILE A 9 15.27 16.80 -1.65
CA ILE A 9 16.52 17.20 -2.32
C ILE A 9 16.34 18.52 -3.08
N ALA A 10 15.15 18.77 -3.64
CA ALA A 10 14.79 20.03 -4.28
C ALA A 10 14.51 21.17 -3.28
N GLY A 11 14.69 20.96 -1.96
CA GLY A 11 14.53 21.98 -0.92
C GLY A 11 13.08 22.21 -0.49
N VAL A 12 12.14 21.32 -0.84
CA VAL A 12 10.75 21.40 -0.39
C VAL A 12 10.66 20.99 1.07
N ASP A 13 9.83 21.70 1.85
CA ASP A 13 9.58 21.37 3.25
C ASP A 13 9.06 19.92 3.42
N GLN A 14 9.46 19.28 4.52
CA GLN A 14 9.13 17.87 4.79
C GLN A 14 7.62 17.59 4.84
N THR A 15 6.82 18.53 5.37
CA THR A 15 5.37 18.34 5.46
C THR A 15 4.69 18.52 4.10
N ALA A 16 5.21 19.42 3.27
CA ALA A 16 4.77 19.61 1.90
C ALA A 16 5.15 18.42 1.00
N ALA A 17 6.38 17.92 1.14
CA ALA A 17 6.87 16.74 0.43
C ALA A 17 6.04 15.50 0.80
N ALA A 18 5.75 15.30 2.10
CA ALA A 18 4.93 14.20 2.57
C ALA A 18 3.50 14.28 2.03
N ALA A 19 2.87 15.47 2.07
CA ALA A 19 1.53 15.69 1.53
C ALA A 19 1.46 15.40 0.02
N ALA A 20 2.42 15.90 -0.77
CA ALA A 20 2.52 15.60 -2.19
C ALA A 20 2.72 14.10 -2.45
N GLY A 21 3.55 13.43 -1.64
CA GLY A 21 3.74 11.99 -1.64
C GLY A 21 2.42 11.24 -1.49
N LEU A 22 1.65 11.51 -0.43
CA LEU A 22 0.35 10.86 -0.19
C LEU A 22 -0.66 11.14 -1.30
N LEU A 23 -0.64 12.34 -1.87
CA LEU A 23 -1.54 12.70 -2.97
C LEU A 23 -1.22 11.88 -4.24
N THR A 24 0.06 11.68 -4.54
CA THR A 24 0.45 10.77 -5.64
C THR A 24 0.13 9.31 -5.35
N VAL A 25 0.22 8.87 -4.10
CA VAL A 25 -0.21 7.52 -3.72
C VAL A 25 -1.70 7.34 -3.97
N ALA A 26 -2.53 8.26 -3.50
CA ALA A 26 -3.97 8.22 -3.71
C ALA A 26 -4.32 8.20 -5.21
N ALA A 27 -3.67 9.04 -6.01
CA ALA A 27 -3.84 9.05 -7.46
C ALA A 27 -3.46 7.71 -8.11
N GLY A 28 -2.28 7.17 -7.79
CA GLY A 28 -1.81 5.89 -8.34
C GLY A 28 -2.70 4.70 -7.95
N CYS A 29 -3.20 4.68 -6.71
CA CYS A 29 -4.13 3.67 -6.24
C CYS A 29 -5.49 3.74 -6.97
N THR A 30 -6.01 4.96 -7.18
CA THR A 30 -7.24 5.17 -7.97
C THR A 30 -7.08 4.71 -9.41
N ALA A 31 -5.91 4.93 -10.01
CA ALA A 31 -5.59 4.48 -11.36
C ALA A 31 -5.46 2.95 -11.48
N ALA A 32 -4.88 2.28 -10.48
CA ALA A 32 -4.68 0.83 -10.48
C ALA A 32 -5.94 0.02 -10.10
N GLY A 33 -6.76 0.58 -9.20
CA GLY A 33 -7.88 -0.12 -8.55
C GLY A 33 -8.88 -0.79 -9.49
N PRO A 34 -9.46 -0.09 -10.48
CA PRO A 34 -10.51 -0.67 -11.35
C PRO A 34 -10.07 -1.95 -12.06
N ARG A 35 -8.81 -2.04 -12.49
CA ARG A 35 -8.28 -3.24 -13.16
C ARG A 35 -8.11 -4.40 -12.17
N GLN A 36 -7.56 -4.14 -11.00
CA GLN A 36 -7.34 -5.16 -9.96
C GLN A 36 -8.67 -5.71 -9.41
N ILE A 37 -9.70 -4.85 -9.29
CA ILE A 37 -11.06 -5.23 -8.89
C ILE A 37 -11.71 -6.13 -9.96
N ARG A 38 -11.63 -5.74 -11.24
CA ARG A 38 -12.16 -6.55 -12.35
C ARG A 38 -11.50 -7.93 -12.45
N GLN A 39 -10.27 -8.08 -11.97
CA GLN A 39 -9.53 -9.34 -11.93
C GLN A 39 -9.82 -10.19 -10.67
N GLN A 40 -10.71 -9.74 -9.78
CA GLN A 40 -11.03 -10.44 -8.52
C GLN A 40 -9.80 -10.74 -7.64
N LEU A 41 -8.74 -9.92 -7.76
CA LEU A 41 -7.51 -10.06 -6.97
C LEU A 41 -7.57 -9.30 -5.63
N VAL A 42 -8.48 -8.34 -5.52
CA VAL A 42 -8.62 -7.50 -4.33
C VAL A 42 -9.49 -8.22 -3.31
N ASN A 43 -8.97 -8.36 -2.07
CA ASN A 43 -9.75 -8.81 -0.93
C ASN A 43 -10.23 -7.59 -0.11
N HIS A 44 -11.42 -7.08 -0.40
CA HIS A 44 -12.04 -5.91 0.20
C HIS A 44 -12.18 -6.06 1.72
N ARG A 45 -12.60 -7.23 2.20
CA ARG A 45 -12.76 -7.46 3.66
C ARG A 45 -11.42 -7.38 4.37
N LEU A 46 -10.38 -7.99 3.81
CA LEU A 46 -9.03 -7.92 4.37
C LEU A 46 -8.46 -6.50 4.29
N ALA A 47 -8.66 -5.80 3.16
CA ALA A 47 -8.27 -4.40 3.02
C ALA A 47 -8.90 -3.55 4.12
N VAL A 48 -10.22 -3.53 4.23
CA VAL A 48 -10.94 -2.73 5.25
C VAL A 48 -10.52 -3.12 6.66
N THR A 49 -10.36 -4.41 6.95
CA THR A 49 -9.94 -4.91 8.27
C THR A 49 -8.59 -4.33 8.68
N LEU A 50 -7.57 -4.42 7.82
CA LEU A 50 -6.25 -3.85 8.10
C LEU A 50 -6.26 -2.32 8.08
N GLU A 51 -7.15 -1.75 7.28
CA GLU A 51 -7.16 -0.32 7.02
C GLU A 51 -7.61 0.50 8.22
N VAL A 52 -8.51 -0.03 9.05
CA VAL A 52 -8.89 0.65 10.31
C VAL A 52 -7.65 0.97 11.14
N MET A 53 -6.79 -0.03 11.36
CA MET A 53 -5.56 0.14 12.14
C MET A 53 -4.52 0.98 11.39
N ALA A 54 -4.36 0.77 10.08
CA ALA A 54 -3.40 1.52 9.28
C ALA A 54 -3.76 3.02 9.19
N SER A 55 -5.03 3.35 9.00
CA SER A 55 -5.51 4.73 8.93
C SER A 55 -5.33 5.44 10.27
N THR A 56 -5.64 4.79 11.41
CA THR A 56 -5.33 5.36 12.74
C THR A 56 -3.83 5.60 12.89
N GLY A 57 -3.00 4.63 12.52
CA GLY A 57 -1.55 4.77 12.52
C GLY A 57 -1.08 5.94 11.66
N ALA A 58 -1.65 6.09 10.46
CA ALA A 58 -1.28 7.13 9.50
C ALA A 58 -1.66 8.53 9.95
N ILE A 59 -2.81 8.68 10.61
CA ILE A 59 -3.20 9.94 11.25
C ILE A 59 -2.20 10.30 12.35
N VAL A 60 -1.87 9.36 13.25
CA VAL A 60 -0.85 9.56 14.29
C VAL A 60 0.49 9.96 13.67
N GLY A 61 0.91 9.25 12.62
CA GLY A 61 2.15 9.54 11.92
C GLY A 61 2.16 10.95 11.29
N ALA A 62 1.09 11.32 10.60
CA ALA A 62 0.96 12.64 9.97
C ALA A 62 0.95 13.79 11.00
N VAL A 63 0.33 13.58 12.17
CA VAL A 63 0.37 14.56 13.27
C VAL A 63 1.81 14.71 13.79
N VAL A 64 2.47 13.59 14.10
CA VAL A 64 3.83 13.57 14.67
C VAL A 64 4.88 14.12 13.69
N ALA A 65 4.68 13.94 12.39
CA ALA A 65 5.62 14.40 11.36
C ALA A 65 5.95 15.89 11.45
N GLY A 66 4.99 16.73 11.85
CA GLY A 66 5.20 18.17 12.00
C GLY A 66 6.12 18.56 13.16
N PHE A 67 6.39 17.64 14.09
CA PHE A 67 7.21 17.87 15.27
C PHE A 67 8.61 17.25 15.17
N LEU A 68 8.89 16.50 14.09
CA LEU A 68 10.17 15.81 13.94
C LEU A 68 11.24 16.71 13.33
N PRO A 69 12.47 16.69 13.87
CA PRO A 69 13.62 17.30 13.21
C PRO A 69 13.86 16.66 11.83
N ALA A 70 14.24 17.47 10.84
CA ALA A 70 14.48 17.00 9.47
C ALA A 70 15.48 15.82 9.37
N VAL A 71 16.47 15.79 10.26
CA VAL A 71 17.46 14.69 10.35
C VAL A 71 16.79 13.36 10.72
N VAL A 72 15.88 13.36 11.68
CA VAL A 72 15.14 12.14 12.10
C VAL A 72 14.24 11.67 10.98
N PHE A 73 13.55 12.60 10.31
CA PHE A 73 12.74 12.29 9.13
C PHE A 73 13.57 11.61 8.03
N ALA A 74 14.75 12.15 7.72
CA ALA A 74 15.65 11.61 6.71
C ALA A 74 16.11 10.19 7.05
N TYR A 75 16.49 9.91 8.30
CA TYR A 75 16.84 8.56 8.74
C TYR A 75 15.67 7.58 8.65
N LEU A 76 14.47 8.01 9.03
CA LEU A 76 13.26 7.18 8.89
C LEU A 76 12.98 6.85 7.42
N LEU A 77 13.06 7.84 6.54
CA LEU A 77 12.88 7.65 5.10
C LEU A 77 13.95 6.71 4.52
N ALA A 78 15.21 6.86 4.92
CA ALA A 78 16.29 5.97 4.50
C ALA A 78 16.07 4.54 4.98
N ALA A 79 15.70 4.35 6.25
CA ALA A 79 15.40 3.03 6.81
C ALA A 79 14.22 2.37 6.07
N VAL A 80 13.18 3.13 5.76
CA VAL A 80 12.04 2.68 4.94
C VAL A 80 12.47 2.22 3.55
N LEU A 81 13.30 3.01 2.86
CA LEU A 81 13.79 2.67 1.53
C LEU A 81 14.67 1.41 1.55
N LEU A 82 15.58 1.31 2.52
CA LEU A 82 16.44 0.13 2.70
C LEU A 82 15.62 -1.12 3.02
N PHE A 83 14.66 -1.01 3.93
CA PHE A 83 13.75 -2.11 4.27
C PHE A 83 12.94 -2.57 3.05
N THR A 84 12.44 -1.63 2.25
CA THR A 84 11.74 -1.93 1.00
C THR A 84 12.62 -2.68 0.02
N ALA A 85 13.86 -2.22 -0.18
CA ALA A 85 14.81 -2.83 -1.09
C ALA A 85 15.15 -4.26 -0.63
N ALA A 86 15.47 -4.45 0.65
CA ALA A 86 15.81 -5.75 1.23
C ALA A 86 14.64 -6.74 1.13
N THR A 87 13.43 -6.34 1.52
CA THR A 87 12.24 -7.21 1.46
C THR A 87 11.76 -7.51 0.05
N THR A 88 12.14 -6.71 -0.95
CA THR A 88 11.88 -7.02 -2.35
C THR A 88 12.86 -8.06 -2.89
N PHE A 89 14.13 -8.00 -2.45
CA PHE A 89 15.18 -8.92 -2.87
C PHE A 89 15.06 -10.32 -2.22
N LEU A 90 14.48 -10.38 -1.02
CA LEU A 90 14.39 -11.60 -0.20
C LEU A 90 13.06 -12.36 -0.36
N ARG A 91 12.22 -12.03 -1.36
CA ARG A 91 10.89 -12.66 -1.49
C ARG A 91 11.00 -14.13 -1.90
N GLY A 92 10.51 -15.01 -1.03
CA GLY A 92 10.37 -16.44 -1.31
C GLY A 92 9.25 -16.73 -2.32
N GLY A 93 9.43 -17.82 -3.08
CA GLY A 93 8.52 -18.28 -4.12
C GLY A 93 7.10 -18.64 -3.66
N MET A 94 6.28 -19.09 -4.61
CA MET A 94 4.85 -19.38 -4.41
C MET A 94 4.62 -20.35 -3.24
N ARG A 95 3.74 -19.97 -2.30
CA ARG A 95 3.45 -20.75 -1.09
C ARG A 95 2.12 -21.51 -1.10
N ASN A 96 1.19 -21.13 -1.98
CA ASN A 96 -0.11 -21.79 -2.06
C ASN A 96 -0.13 -22.70 -3.28
N LEU A 97 -0.51 -23.96 -3.05
CA LEU A 97 -0.65 -24.97 -4.08
C LEU A 97 -2.00 -24.81 -4.80
N PRO A 98 -2.06 -25.00 -6.12
CA PRO A 98 -3.34 -25.07 -6.82
C PRO A 98 -4.20 -26.23 -6.33
N GLU A 99 -5.51 -26.02 -6.27
CA GLU A 99 -6.48 -27.03 -5.88
C GLU A 99 -7.34 -27.43 -7.10
N PRO A 100 -7.14 -28.64 -7.68
CA PRO A 100 -7.80 -29.05 -8.93
C PRO A 100 -9.33 -29.23 -8.83
N SER A 101 -9.87 -29.34 -7.61
CA SER A 101 -11.30 -29.51 -7.35
C SER A 101 -12.09 -28.19 -7.46
N LEU A 102 -11.41 -27.05 -7.47
CA LEU A 102 -12.04 -25.73 -7.50
C LEU A 102 -12.18 -25.22 -8.94
N GLY A 103 -13.40 -24.81 -9.31
CA GLY A 103 -13.70 -24.17 -10.58
C GLY A 103 -13.59 -22.65 -10.54
N HIS A 104 -13.89 -22.01 -11.67
CA HIS A 104 -13.92 -20.56 -11.80
C HIS A 104 -15.00 -19.89 -10.93
N ASP A 105 -15.97 -20.66 -10.47
CA ASP A 105 -17.03 -20.26 -9.53
C ASP A 105 -16.50 -19.94 -8.12
N ALA A 106 -15.34 -20.49 -7.74
CA ALA A 106 -14.69 -20.22 -6.45
C ALA A 106 -13.85 -18.92 -6.43
N LEU A 107 -13.69 -18.23 -7.58
CA LEU A 107 -12.84 -17.05 -7.69
C LEU A 107 -13.40 -15.85 -6.91
N GLY A 108 -12.49 -15.10 -6.28
CA GLY A 108 -12.81 -13.92 -5.49
C GLY A 108 -12.88 -14.22 -3.99
N GLU A 109 -13.56 -13.36 -3.26
CA GLU A 109 -13.63 -13.43 -1.79
C GLU A 109 -14.70 -14.41 -1.30
N HIS A 110 -14.35 -15.22 -0.30
CA HIS A 110 -15.32 -16.06 0.39
C HIS A 110 -16.18 -15.23 1.35
N ALA A 111 -17.50 -15.33 1.21
CA ALA A 111 -18.45 -14.67 2.10
C ALA A 111 -18.20 -15.05 3.57
N GLY A 112 -18.26 -14.06 4.47
CA GLY A 112 -18.05 -14.29 5.90
C GLY A 112 -16.59 -14.48 6.33
N GLY A 113 -15.64 -14.65 5.41
CA GLY A 113 -14.22 -14.89 5.71
C GLY A 113 -13.26 -13.72 5.46
N LEU A 114 -11.98 -13.98 5.70
CA LEU A 114 -10.82 -13.18 5.26
C LEU A 114 -9.97 -14.00 4.27
N GLY A 115 -10.64 -14.78 3.44
CA GLY A 115 -10.04 -15.67 2.46
C GLY A 115 -10.76 -15.59 1.13
N GLY A 116 -10.28 -16.33 0.15
CA GLY A 116 -10.81 -16.35 -1.20
C GLY A 116 -10.08 -17.36 -2.06
N ALA A 117 -10.31 -17.30 -3.37
CA ALA A 117 -9.46 -17.97 -4.34
C ALA A 117 -9.08 -17.01 -5.46
N TYR A 118 -7.94 -17.27 -6.10
CA TYR A 118 -7.49 -16.49 -7.26
C TYR A 118 -6.96 -17.42 -8.34
N LEU A 119 -6.93 -16.93 -9.58
CA LEU A 119 -6.47 -17.67 -10.73
C LEU A 119 -4.96 -17.50 -10.93
N LEU A 120 -4.23 -18.61 -11.00
CA LEU A 120 -2.81 -18.69 -11.32
C LEU A 120 -2.62 -19.64 -12.52
N THR A 121 -2.38 -19.08 -13.70
CA THR A 121 -2.07 -19.86 -14.92
C THR A 121 -3.06 -21.02 -15.12
N ASP A 122 -4.35 -20.70 -15.14
CA ASP A 122 -5.50 -21.61 -15.28
C ASP A 122 -5.78 -22.55 -14.10
N ALA A 123 -5.07 -22.40 -12.99
CA ALA A 123 -5.33 -23.16 -11.78
C ALA A 123 -5.86 -22.27 -10.66
N VAL A 124 -6.92 -22.72 -9.98
CA VAL A 124 -7.54 -21.99 -8.87
C VAL A 124 -6.74 -22.27 -7.59
N VAL A 125 -6.32 -21.20 -6.92
CA VAL A 125 -5.50 -21.28 -5.71
C VAL A 125 -6.28 -20.65 -4.55
N PRO A 126 -6.75 -21.46 -3.58
CA PRO A 126 -7.43 -20.94 -2.41
C PRO A 126 -6.42 -20.28 -1.46
N TYR A 127 -6.92 -19.35 -0.65
CA TYR A 127 -6.17 -18.76 0.44
C TYR A 127 -7.07 -18.33 1.58
N ARG A 128 -6.48 -18.24 2.77
CA ARG A 128 -7.13 -17.70 3.96
C ARG A 128 -6.11 -16.92 4.76
N ALA A 129 -6.44 -15.67 5.10
CA ALA A 129 -5.56 -14.84 5.91
C ALA A 129 -5.34 -15.49 7.29
N ALA A 130 -4.09 -15.78 7.60
CA ALA A 130 -3.64 -16.24 8.91
C ALA A 130 -3.17 -15.05 9.77
N ARG A 131 -2.99 -15.28 11.08
CA ARG A 131 -2.32 -14.33 12.00
C ARG A 131 -2.84 -12.88 11.91
N VAL A 132 -4.14 -12.70 11.68
CA VAL A 132 -4.76 -11.39 11.40
C VAL A 132 -4.48 -10.36 12.50
N ARG A 133 -4.47 -10.76 13.78
CA ARG A 133 -4.14 -9.87 14.91
C ARG A 133 -2.74 -9.25 14.79
N LEU A 134 -1.77 -10.05 14.36
CA LEU A 134 -0.41 -9.55 14.11
C LEU A 134 -0.38 -8.67 12.85
N GLY A 135 -1.12 -9.06 11.81
CA GLY A 135 -1.30 -8.24 10.60
C GLY A 135 -1.89 -6.86 10.90
N LEU A 136 -2.87 -6.78 11.81
CA LEU A 136 -3.47 -5.54 12.29
C LEU A 136 -2.47 -4.64 13.01
N ALA A 137 -1.73 -5.20 13.97
CA ALA A 137 -0.70 -4.47 14.71
C ALA A 137 0.38 -3.91 13.78
N LEU A 138 0.87 -4.74 12.86
CA LEU A 138 1.88 -4.32 11.88
C LEU A 138 1.32 -3.35 10.84
N SER A 139 0.04 -3.44 10.51
CA SER A 139 -0.62 -2.47 9.62
C SER A 139 -0.73 -1.10 10.26
N ALA A 140 -0.93 -1.02 11.59
CA ALA A 140 -0.86 0.25 12.32
C ALA A 140 0.53 0.88 12.19
N VAL A 141 1.58 0.10 12.42
CA VAL A 141 2.97 0.55 12.27
C VAL A 141 3.25 0.99 10.84
N ALA A 142 2.84 0.21 9.85
CA ALA A 142 2.98 0.56 8.43
C ALA A 142 2.24 1.86 8.10
N GLY A 143 1.05 2.05 8.68
CA GLY A 143 0.28 3.29 8.60
C GLY A 143 1.03 4.47 9.20
N THR A 144 1.56 4.35 10.42
CA THR A 144 2.35 5.42 11.05
C THR A 144 3.56 5.80 10.23
N VAL A 145 4.29 4.82 9.70
CA VAL A 145 5.42 5.08 8.80
C VAL A 145 4.96 5.77 7.52
N ALA A 146 3.85 5.34 6.92
CA ALA A 146 3.27 5.95 5.72
C ALA A 146 2.86 7.42 5.97
N GLY A 147 2.16 7.68 7.08
CA GLY A 147 1.75 9.01 7.49
C GLY A 147 2.93 9.93 7.80
N LEU A 148 3.97 9.42 8.47
CA LEU A 148 5.19 10.16 8.77
C LEU A 148 5.93 10.56 7.50
N THR A 149 6.19 9.59 6.62
CA THR A 149 7.07 9.75 5.47
C THR A 149 6.36 10.23 4.22
N GLY A 150 5.03 10.29 4.22
CA GLY A 150 4.22 10.57 3.04
C GLY A 150 4.30 9.51 1.94
N THR A 151 4.62 8.27 2.31
CA THR A 151 4.74 7.14 1.38
C THR A 151 3.50 6.23 1.46
N SER A 152 3.31 5.32 0.50
CA SER A 152 2.08 4.50 0.44
C SER A 152 1.95 3.45 1.54
N GLY A 153 3.01 3.16 2.31
CA GLY A 153 3.05 2.03 3.24
C GLY A 153 2.89 0.65 2.58
N GLY A 154 2.61 0.58 1.27
CA GLY A 154 2.28 -0.65 0.56
C GLY A 154 3.45 -1.64 0.46
N PHE A 155 4.67 -1.11 0.52
CA PHE A 155 5.89 -1.90 0.62
C PHE A 155 6.01 -2.69 1.94
N LEU A 156 5.36 -2.24 3.02
CA LEU A 156 5.20 -2.99 4.27
C LEU A 156 3.96 -3.87 4.22
N LYS A 157 2.81 -3.33 3.78
CA LYS A 157 1.53 -4.07 3.79
C LYS A 157 1.57 -5.33 2.93
N THR A 158 2.21 -5.27 1.76
CA THR A 158 2.33 -6.44 0.87
C THR A 158 3.06 -7.61 1.54
N PRO A 159 4.29 -7.46 2.09
CA PRO A 159 4.96 -8.54 2.80
C PRO A 159 4.28 -8.90 4.13
N ILE A 160 3.62 -7.97 4.83
CA ILE A 160 2.80 -8.33 6.00
C ILE A 160 1.70 -9.31 5.57
N MET A 161 1.00 -9.02 4.48
CA MET A 161 -0.03 -9.92 3.95
C MET A 161 0.57 -11.25 3.47
N SER A 162 1.69 -11.23 2.74
CA SER A 162 2.24 -12.45 2.15
C SER A 162 3.03 -13.33 3.11
N GLU A 163 3.94 -12.75 3.88
CA GLU A 163 4.84 -13.48 4.75
C GLU A 163 4.22 -13.81 6.10
N ILE A 164 3.34 -12.95 6.61
CA ILE A 164 2.81 -13.09 7.97
C ILE A 164 1.39 -13.66 7.94
N MET A 165 0.58 -13.20 6.99
CA MET A 165 -0.81 -13.66 6.87
C MET A 165 -1.03 -14.74 5.80
N HIS A 166 0.04 -15.21 5.14
CA HIS A 166 -0.02 -16.27 4.12
C HIS A 166 -0.99 -15.97 2.96
N VAL A 167 -1.19 -14.70 2.65
CA VAL A 167 -1.98 -14.27 1.49
C VAL A 167 -1.09 -14.32 0.24
N PRO A 168 -1.52 -14.90 -0.88
CA PRO A 168 -0.73 -14.95 -2.10
C PRO A 168 -0.22 -13.56 -2.50
N VAL A 169 1.05 -13.45 -2.91
CA VAL A 169 1.68 -12.16 -3.24
C VAL A 169 0.86 -11.37 -4.27
N LYS A 170 0.25 -12.04 -5.25
CA LYS A 170 -0.60 -11.42 -6.27
C LYS A 170 -1.85 -10.75 -5.67
N VAL A 171 -2.53 -11.43 -4.74
CA VAL A 171 -3.69 -10.92 -4.00
C VAL A 171 -3.26 -9.85 -2.99
N ALA A 172 -2.17 -10.08 -2.27
CA ALA A 172 -1.61 -9.15 -1.29
C ALA A 172 -1.25 -7.80 -1.93
N ALA A 173 -0.62 -7.79 -3.11
CA ALA A 173 -0.27 -6.58 -3.83
C ALA A 173 -1.50 -5.79 -4.30
N ALA A 174 -2.51 -6.48 -4.86
CA ALA A 174 -3.78 -5.85 -5.26
C ALA A 174 -4.55 -5.29 -4.05
N THR A 175 -4.72 -6.10 -3.01
CA THR A 175 -5.38 -5.70 -1.76
C THR A 175 -4.69 -4.53 -1.08
N THR A 176 -3.35 -4.53 -1.09
CA THR A 176 -2.53 -3.44 -0.57
C THR A 176 -2.71 -2.15 -1.36
N THR A 177 -2.92 -2.21 -2.67
CA THR A 177 -3.14 -1.02 -3.51
C THR A 177 -4.42 -0.30 -3.08
N LEU A 178 -5.52 -1.04 -2.89
CA LEU A 178 -6.77 -0.49 -2.36
C LEU A 178 -6.55 0.11 -0.95
N ALA A 179 -5.97 -0.67 -0.04
CA ALA A 179 -5.73 -0.25 1.35
C ALA A 179 -4.83 1.01 1.42
N SER A 180 -3.74 1.05 0.66
CA SER A 180 -2.81 2.19 0.65
C SER A 180 -3.46 3.48 0.16
N GLY A 181 -4.42 3.39 -0.77
CA GLY A 181 -5.21 4.55 -1.21
C GLY A 181 -6.02 5.14 -0.06
N LEU A 182 -6.72 4.29 0.70
CA LEU A 182 -7.48 4.70 1.88
C LEU A 182 -6.59 5.31 2.97
N THR A 183 -5.43 4.69 3.24
CA THR A 183 -4.45 5.22 4.21
C THR A 183 -3.95 6.59 3.81
N ALA A 184 -3.66 6.77 2.51
CA ALA A 184 -3.18 8.02 1.98
C ALA A 184 -4.22 9.13 2.16
N VAL A 185 -5.51 8.84 1.90
CA VAL A 185 -6.60 9.78 2.14
C VAL A 185 -6.70 10.14 3.63
N ALA A 186 -6.61 9.16 4.53
CA ALA A 186 -6.66 9.40 5.98
C ALA A 186 -5.51 10.32 6.45
N ALA A 187 -4.29 10.09 5.98
CA ALA A 187 -3.15 10.96 6.29
C ALA A 187 -3.26 12.35 5.64
N LEU A 188 -3.74 12.43 4.40
CA LEU A 188 -3.97 13.71 3.70
C LEU A 188 -4.95 14.61 4.44
N ALA A 189 -5.98 14.04 5.08
CA ALA A 189 -6.94 14.79 5.89
C ALA A 189 -6.25 15.58 7.04
N VAL A 190 -5.09 15.12 7.52
CA VAL A 190 -4.29 15.83 8.53
C VAL A 190 -3.40 16.91 7.91
N TYR A 191 -2.84 16.66 6.72
CA TYR A 191 -1.92 17.60 6.06
C TYR A 191 -2.63 18.74 5.33
N LEU A 192 -3.77 18.49 4.68
CA LEU A 192 -4.48 19.47 3.84
C LEU A 192 -4.82 20.79 4.56
N PRO A 193 -5.35 20.79 5.79
CA PRO A 193 -5.67 22.03 6.50
C PRO A 193 -4.48 22.93 6.80
N ARG A 194 -3.24 22.39 6.74
CA ARG A 194 -2.01 23.14 7.04
C ARG A 194 -1.49 23.97 5.86
N GLY A 195 -2.18 23.94 4.70
CA GLY A 195 -1.80 24.73 3.53
C GLY A 195 -0.51 24.27 2.84
N THR A 196 -0.09 23.01 3.05
CA THR A 196 1.23 22.50 2.68
C THR A 196 1.39 22.08 1.22
N LEU A 197 0.40 22.27 0.34
CA LEU A 197 0.47 21.83 -1.05
C LEU A 197 0.94 22.97 -1.97
N ALA A 198 2.18 22.87 -2.46
CA ALA A 198 2.67 23.69 -3.57
C ALA A 198 2.04 23.19 -4.89
N PRO A 199 1.20 24.00 -5.58
CA PRO A 199 0.38 23.53 -6.71
C PRO A 199 1.17 23.07 -7.94
N THR A 200 2.36 23.63 -8.15
CA THR A 200 3.14 23.50 -9.40
C THR A 200 3.79 22.12 -9.56
N TRP A 201 4.37 21.56 -8.50
CA TRP A 201 4.99 20.23 -8.52
C TRP A 201 3.96 19.08 -8.43
N GLY A 202 2.80 19.37 -7.85
CA GLY A 202 1.74 18.38 -7.63
C GLY A 202 1.15 17.81 -8.92
N ALA A 203 0.90 18.64 -9.93
CA ALA A 203 0.21 18.21 -11.16
C ALA A 203 1.00 17.17 -11.97
N ALA A 204 2.29 17.42 -12.21
CA ALA A 204 3.15 16.48 -12.93
C ALA A 204 3.35 15.18 -12.16
N ALA A 205 3.50 15.27 -10.83
CA ALA A 205 3.67 14.11 -9.97
C ALA A 205 2.41 13.23 -9.92
N VAL A 206 1.22 13.85 -9.88
CA VAL A 206 -0.07 13.15 -9.99
C VAL A 206 -0.22 12.50 -11.35
N GLY A 207 0.08 13.21 -12.44
CA GLY A 207 0.04 12.64 -13.79
C GLY A 207 0.93 11.41 -13.93
N GLY A 208 2.18 11.50 -13.45
CA GLY A 208 3.11 10.37 -13.41
C GLY A 208 2.60 9.21 -12.56
N ALA A 209 1.97 9.50 -11.42
CA ALA A 209 1.40 8.47 -10.56
C ALA A 209 0.18 7.77 -11.18
N LEU A 210 -0.68 8.49 -11.89
CA LEU A 210 -1.80 7.91 -12.62
C LEU A 210 -1.32 6.96 -13.74
N LEU A 211 -0.30 7.36 -14.49
CA LEU A 211 0.31 6.52 -15.52
C LEU A 211 1.02 5.31 -14.90
N GLY A 212 1.83 5.54 -13.85
CA GLY A 212 2.55 4.49 -13.14
C GLY A 212 1.60 3.46 -12.50
N GLY A 213 0.47 3.91 -11.94
CA GLY A 213 -0.56 3.04 -11.38
C GLY A 213 -1.20 2.14 -12.44
N GLN A 214 -1.54 2.70 -13.60
CA GLN A 214 -2.08 1.92 -14.73
C GLN A 214 -1.07 0.90 -15.27
N LEU A 215 0.18 1.33 -15.48
CA LEU A 215 1.25 0.45 -15.97
C LEU A 215 1.57 -0.66 -14.96
N GLY A 216 1.62 -0.34 -13.67
CA GLY A 216 1.83 -1.32 -12.60
C GLY A 216 0.73 -2.37 -12.56
N ALA A 217 -0.54 -1.95 -12.63
CA ALA A 217 -1.67 -2.88 -12.68
C ALA A 217 -1.69 -3.73 -13.95
N TRP A 218 -1.17 -3.21 -15.07
CA TRP A 218 -1.02 -3.98 -16.31
C TRP A 218 0.09 -5.03 -16.20
N LEU A 219 1.26 -4.67 -15.67
CA LEU A 219 2.38 -5.60 -15.48
C LEU A 219 2.07 -6.71 -14.48
N GLN A 220 1.33 -6.41 -13.40
CA GLN A 220 0.91 -7.40 -12.39
C GLN A 220 0.03 -8.53 -12.97
N GLN A 221 -0.55 -8.34 -14.16
CA GLN A 221 -1.36 -9.36 -14.81
C GLN A 221 -0.52 -10.52 -15.36
N ARG A 222 0.68 -10.23 -15.88
CA ARG A 222 1.59 -11.22 -16.46
C ARG A 222 2.25 -12.04 -15.37
#